data_AF-A0A3F2RC52-F1
#
_entry.id   AF-A0A3F2RC52-F1
#
_cell.length_a   1.000
_cell.length_b   1.000
_cell.length_c   1.000
_cell.angle_alpha   90.00
_cell.angle_beta   90.00
_cell.angle_gamma   90.00
#
_symmetry.space_group_name_H-M   'P 1'
#
loop_
_entity.id
_entity.type
_entity.pdbx_description
1 polymer ?
#
loop_
_entity_poly.entity_id
_entity_poly.type
_entity_poly.pdbx_seq_one_letter_code
_entity_poly.pdbx_strand_id
1 'polypeptide(L)'
;MLRSKGELQDGETLRQTCGFREEWRIERENATLKLLQEEYRDGAWEHKDDALKAHLKCCAHVFVSGNPALQAGPGQKTRRFQELLYAQQMDRILDNIDKMSPGVVIHDAIMDARGRFQTVLSTGVLSNNNTPREGPRMASQALVDLDADLAEWRYRIGLERQRAQEELEKEGERFSTEWSKYEAKLRKDVMKSKLAPEWIPQMDQVSGEQYFLSTKTGRTVKEHPNLLLFKQLIAKQRVRAEELFLVQQSRLQDYIIHLDSRLHERTQEILKEMVRKMHLRVND
;
A
#
# COMPACT_ATOMS: atom_id res chain seq x y z
N MET A 1 11.23 -53.99 5.36
CA MET A 1 10.64 -53.33 4.18
C MET A 1 9.39 -52.59 4.60
N LEU A 2 9.50 -51.30 4.91
CA LEU A 2 8.37 -50.40 5.13
C LEU A 2 8.77 -49.06 4.49
N ARG A 3 8.36 -48.82 3.24
CA ARG A 3 8.52 -47.50 2.59
C ARG A 3 7.22 -46.71 2.70
N SER A 4 7.41 -45.49 3.19
CA SER A 4 6.58 -44.28 3.14
C SER A 4 5.25 -44.35 2.36
N LYS A 5 4.14 -44.32 3.10
CA LYS A 5 2.81 -43.91 2.59
C LYS A 5 2.57 -42.39 2.69
N GLY A 6 3.57 -41.60 3.08
CA GLY A 6 3.43 -40.16 3.35
C GLY A 6 3.68 -39.22 2.16
N GLU A 7 4.32 -39.67 1.08
CA GLU A 7 4.76 -38.75 0.00
C GLU A 7 3.74 -38.52 -1.11
N LEU A 8 2.65 -39.29 -1.16
CA LEU A 8 1.62 -39.16 -2.20
C LEU A 8 0.53 -38.13 -1.86
N GLN A 9 0.30 -37.81 -0.58
CA GLN A 9 -0.70 -36.81 -0.18
C GLN A 9 -0.23 -35.37 -0.40
N ASP A 10 1.06 -35.08 -0.24
CA ASP A 10 1.59 -33.71 -0.41
C ASP A 10 1.51 -33.21 -1.86
N GLY A 11 1.63 -34.09 -2.85
CA GLY A 11 1.57 -33.72 -4.27
C GLY A 11 0.19 -33.27 -4.74
N GLU A 12 -0.88 -33.84 -4.17
CA GLU A 12 -2.26 -33.52 -4.54
C GLU A 12 -2.72 -32.21 -3.88
N THR A 13 -2.31 -31.97 -2.63
CA THR A 13 -2.55 -30.69 -1.93
C THR A 13 -1.78 -29.53 -2.57
N LEU A 14 -0.55 -29.76 -3.06
CA LEU A 14 0.22 -28.78 -3.84
C LEU A 14 -0.45 -28.46 -5.19
N ARG A 15 -1.00 -29.44 -5.89
CA ARG A 15 -1.74 -29.20 -7.14
C ARG A 15 -3.02 -28.40 -6.92
N GLN A 16 -3.78 -28.71 -5.86
CA GLN A 16 -5.01 -28.00 -5.53
C GLN A 16 -4.75 -26.56 -5.08
N THR A 17 -3.73 -26.33 -4.26
CA THR A 17 -3.33 -24.98 -3.82
C THR A 17 -2.75 -24.12 -4.96
N CYS A 18 -2.04 -24.73 -5.91
CA CYS A 18 -1.60 -24.06 -7.14
C CYS A 18 -2.78 -23.73 -8.08
N GLY A 19 -3.78 -24.62 -8.18
CA GLY A 19 -4.99 -24.40 -9.00
C GLY A 19 -5.81 -23.20 -8.51
N PHE A 20 -6.07 -23.11 -7.21
CA PHE A 20 -6.83 -21.99 -6.64
C PHE A 20 -6.09 -20.65 -6.79
N ARG A 21 -4.77 -20.64 -6.65
CA ARG A 21 -3.94 -19.44 -6.88
C ARG A 21 -3.96 -19.01 -8.35
N GLU A 22 -3.99 -19.96 -9.28
CA GLU A 22 -4.06 -19.70 -10.71
C GLU A 22 -5.42 -19.11 -11.11
N GLU A 23 -6.52 -19.68 -10.60
CA GLU A 23 -7.88 -19.17 -10.84
C GLU A 23 -8.04 -17.73 -10.32
N TRP A 24 -7.56 -17.46 -9.09
CA TRP A 24 -7.59 -16.11 -8.52
C TRP A 24 -6.73 -15.11 -9.32
N ARG A 25 -5.57 -15.54 -9.82
CA ARG A 25 -4.71 -14.70 -10.68
C ARG A 25 -5.42 -14.37 -12.00
N ILE A 26 -5.99 -15.37 -12.66
CA ILE A 26 -6.72 -15.23 -13.93
C ILE A 26 -7.91 -14.28 -13.77
N GLU A 27 -8.68 -14.41 -12.69
CA GLU A 27 -9.85 -13.54 -12.43
C GLU A 27 -9.42 -12.07 -12.30
N ARG A 28 -8.34 -11.81 -11.56
CA ARG A 28 -7.82 -10.46 -11.35
C ARG A 28 -7.16 -9.87 -12.61
N GLU A 29 -6.47 -10.68 -13.38
CA GLU A 29 -5.94 -10.33 -14.71
C GLU A 29 -7.07 -9.93 -15.65
N ASN A 30 -8.13 -10.73 -15.73
CA ASN A 30 -9.29 -10.45 -16.56
C ASN A 30 -10.04 -9.18 -16.12
N ALA A 31 -10.17 -8.95 -14.82
CA ALA A 31 -10.78 -7.73 -14.29
C ALA A 31 -9.96 -6.48 -14.67
N THR A 32 -8.64 -6.54 -14.57
CA THR A 32 -7.74 -5.45 -14.95
C THR A 32 -7.78 -5.20 -16.46
N LEU A 33 -7.76 -6.26 -17.26
CA LEU A 33 -7.90 -6.17 -18.72
C LEU A 33 -9.25 -5.59 -19.14
N LYS A 34 -10.33 -5.93 -18.44
CA LYS A 34 -11.66 -5.38 -18.69
C LYS A 34 -11.71 -3.88 -18.40
N LEU A 35 -11.14 -3.43 -17.27
CA LEU A 35 -11.04 -2.00 -16.95
C LEU A 35 -10.21 -1.25 -18.00
N LEU A 36 -9.08 -1.81 -18.42
CA LEU A 36 -8.25 -1.22 -19.48
C LEU A 36 -9.00 -1.17 -20.82
N GLN A 37 -9.79 -2.21 -21.17
CA GLN A 37 -10.60 -2.23 -22.39
C GLN A 37 -11.76 -1.23 -22.35
N GLU A 38 -12.37 -1.03 -21.18
CA GLU A 38 -13.41 -0.03 -20.96
C GLU A 38 -12.82 1.39 -21.11
N GLU A 39 -11.67 1.67 -20.48
CA GLU A 39 -10.95 2.94 -20.68
C GLU A 39 -10.49 3.15 -22.14
N TYR A 40 -10.17 2.09 -22.88
CA TYR A 40 -9.75 2.18 -24.28
C TYR A 40 -10.90 2.43 -25.26
N ARG A 41 -12.13 2.00 -24.91
CA ARG A 41 -13.31 2.11 -25.78
C ARG A 41 -13.77 3.56 -25.94
N ASP A 42 -13.46 4.42 -24.98
CA ASP A 42 -13.90 5.82 -24.94
C ASP A 42 -13.04 6.77 -25.80
N GLY A 43 -12.10 6.25 -26.60
CA GLY A 43 -11.45 7.00 -27.69
C GLY A 43 -10.57 8.18 -27.25
N ALA A 44 -10.29 8.34 -25.97
CA ALA A 44 -9.62 9.52 -25.41
C ALA A 44 -8.11 9.64 -25.73
N TRP A 45 -7.54 8.78 -26.58
CA TRP A 45 -6.09 8.59 -26.69
C TRP A 45 -5.56 8.72 -28.12
N GLU A 46 -5.92 9.77 -28.86
CA GLU A 46 -5.26 10.06 -30.13
C GLU A 46 -3.97 10.89 -30.01
N HIS A 47 -3.60 11.41 -28.83
CA HIS A 47 -2.40 12.24 -28.71
C HIS A 47 -1.47 11.82 -27.57
N LYS A 48 -0.32 11.28 -28.00
CA LYS A 48 1.02 11.35 -27.40
C LYS A 48 1.05 11.44 -25.88
N ASP A 49 1.25 10.31 -25.22
CA ASP A 49 1.82 10.36 -23.88
C ASP A 49 2.89 9.29 -23.69
N ASP A 50 4.15 9.74 -23.84
CA ASP A 50 5.33 8.97 -23.43
C ASP A 50 5.25 8.59 -21.95
N ALA A 51 4.48 9.34 -21.15
CA ALA A 51 4.18 9.00 -19.76
C ALA A 51 3.30 7.74 -19.65
N LEU A 52 2.29 7.55 -20.51
CA LEU A 52 1.52 6.31 -20.52
C LEU A 52 2.37 5.14 -21.04
N LYS A 53 3.17 5.34 -22.10
CA LYS A 53 4.11 4.29 -22.54
C LYS A 53 5.07 3.91 -21.41
N ALA A 54 5.59 4.87 -20.64
CA ALA A 54 6.43 4.63 -19.47
C ALA A 54 5.65 3.92 -18.34
N HIS A 55 4.39 4.30 -18.10
CA HIS A 55 3.53 3.69 -17.10
C HIS A 55 3.18 2.24 -17.46
N LEU A 56 2.83 1.95 -18.71
CA LEU A 56 2.57 0.60 -19.20
C LEU A 56 3.83 -0.26 -19.19
N LYS A 57 5.00 0.30 -19.52
CA LYS A 57 6.30 -0.38 -19.30
C LYS A 57 6.52 -0.72 -17.83
N CYS A 58 6.18 0.20 -16.93
CA CYS A 58 6.27 -0.03 -15.48
C CYS A 58 5.29 -1.11 -15.01
N CYS A 59 4.03 -1.09 -15.46
CA CYS A 59 3.02 -2.09 -15.14
C CYS A 59 3.39 -3.47 -15.70
N ALA A 60 3.90 -3.55 -16.93
CA ALA A 60 4.45 -4.79 -17.49
C ALA A 60 5.65 -5.28 -16.67
N HIS A 61 6.53 -4.38 -16.23
CA HIS A 61 7.66 -4.72 -15.38
C HIS A 61 7.20 -5.30 -14.03
N VAL A 62 6.24 -4.67 -13.36
CA VAL A 62 5.64 -5.13 -12.09
C VAL A 62 4.91 -6.47 -12.28
N PHE A 63 4.15 -6.63 -13.36
CA PHE A 63 3.39 -7.84 -13.64
C PHE A 63 4.30 -9.05 -13.88
N VAL A 64 5.36 -8.89 -14.68
CA VAL A 64 6.28 -9.99 -14.99
C VAL A 64 7.20 -10.28 -13.79
N SER A 65 7.61 -9.27 -13.02
CA SER A 65 8.44 -9.46 -11.81
C SER A 65 7.68 -10.09 -10.63
N GLY A 66 6.36 -9.87 -10.56
CA GLY A 66 5.47 -10.41 -9.52
C GLY A 66 4.94 -11.83 -9.77
N ASN A 67 5.27 -12.47 -10.91
CA ASN A 67 4.75 -13.79 -11.23
C ASN A 67 5.41 -14.88 -10.34
N PRO A 68 4.66 -15.54 -9.43
CA PRO A 68 5.21 -16.53 -8.49
C PRO A 68 5.74 -17.80 -9.19
N ALA A 69 5.25 -18.09 -10.40
CA ALA A 69 5.76 -19.17 -11.26
C ALA A 69 7.22 -18.97 -11.67
N LEU A 70 7.68 -17.71 -11.73
CA LEU A 70 9.07 -17.34 -11.99
C LEU A 70 9.90 -17.30 -10.70
N GLN A 71 9.32 -17.53 -9.53
CA GLN A 71 10.01 -17.50 -8.23
C GLN A 71 10.07 -18.87 -7.54
N ALA A 72 9.28 -19.86 -7.98
CA ALA A 72 9.21 -21.17 -7.35
C ALA A 72 10.15 -22.20 -7.99
N GLY A 73 11.34 -22.40 -7.40
CA GLY A 73 12.17 -23.59 -7.63
C GLY A 73 13.61 -23.46 -7.09
N PRO A 74 14.12 -24.43 -6.29
CA PRO A 74 15.48 -24.38 -5.75
C PRO A 74 16.50 -24.77 -6.83
N GLY A 75 17.06 -23.77 -7.49
CA GLY A 75 18.19 -23.93 -8.40
C GLY A 75 18.60 -22.61 -9.04
N GLN A 76 19.84 -22.16 -8.85
CA GLN A 76 20.36 -20.92 -9.46
C GLN A 76 20.29 -20.89 -11.00
N LYS A 77 20.17 -22.05 -11.67
CA LYS A 77 20.05 -22.16 -13.13
C LYS A 77 18.66 -21.73 -13.65
N THR A 78 17.61 -21.85 -12.84
CA THR A 78 16.25 -21.43 -13.22
C THR A 78 16.13 -19.91 -13.25
N ARG A 79 16.81 -19.19 -12.34
CA ARG A 79 16.75 -17.72 -12.24
C ARG A 79 17.30 -17.00 -13.47
N ARG A 80 18.47 -17.38 -13.98
CA ARG A 80 19.02 -16.79 -15.23
C ARG A 80 18.16 -17.10 -16.45
N PHE A 81 17.57 -18.30 -16.50
CA PHE A 81 16.68 -18.66 -17.59
C PHE A 81 15.36 -17.86 -17.51
N GLN A 82 14.86 -17.62 -16.30
CA GLN A 82 13.70 -16.75 -16.05
C GLN A 82 14.00 -15.29 -16.41
N GLU A 83 15.18 -14.76 -16.09
CA GLU A 83 15.65 -13.42 -16.49
C GLU A 83 15.80 -13.29 -18.02
N LEU A 84 16.18 -14.37 -18.71
CA LEU A 84 16.34 -14.38 -20.17
C LEU A 84 14.98 -14.50 -20.90
N LEU A 85 14.06 -15.31 -20.37
CA LEU A 85 12.67 -15.34 -20.82
C LEU A 85 11.96 -14.01 -20.57
N TYR A 86 12.24 -13.38 -19.43
CA TYR A 86 11.79 -12.05 -19.07
C TYR A 86 12.27 -11.00 -20.09
N ALA A 87 13.57 -10.98 -20.39
CA ALA A 87 14.14 -10.05 -21.36
C ALA A 87 13.55 -10.25 -22.76
N GLN A 88 13.45 -11.51 -23.23
CA GLN A 88 12.84 -11.82 -24.52
C GLN A 88 11.36 -11.42 -24.61
N GLN A 89 10.62 -11.53 -23.50
CA GLN A 89 9.22 -11.13 -23.46
C GLN A 89 9.07 -9.61 -23.48
N MET A 90 9.92 -8.89 -22.74
CA MET A 90 9.96 -7.43 -22.76
C MET A 90 10.40 -6.89 -24.14
N ASP A 91 11.39 -7.49 -24.78
CA ASP A 91 11.84 -7.10 -26.13
C ASP A 91 10.71 -7.27 -27.16
N ARG A 92 9.93 -8.37 -27.10
CA ARG A 92 8.76 -8.55 -27.96
C ARG A 92 7.63 -7.56 -27.68
N ILE A 93 7.40 -7.22 -26.42
CA ILE A 93 6.42 -6.19 -26.03
C ILE A 93 6.85 -4.84 -26.60
N LEU A 94 8.12 -4.49 -26.47
CA LEU A 94 8.68 -3.23 -26.95
C LEU A 94 8.68 -3.14 -28.48
N ASP A 95 9.03 -4.22 -29.20
CA ASP A 95 9.03 -4.27 -30.67
C ASP A 95 7.63 -4.14 -31.30
N ASN A 96 6.59 -4.50 -30.55
CA ASN A 96 5.21 -4.47 -31.00
C ASN A 96 4.44 -3.23 -30.52
N ILE A 97 4.95 -2.49 -29.52
CA ILE A 97 4.27 -1.33 -28.92
C ILE A 97 4.09 -0.16 -29.90
N ASP A 98 4.90 -0.11 -30.96
CA ASP A 98 4.81 0.89 -32.02
C ASP A 98 4.02 0.40 -33.25
N LYS A 99 3.64 -0.89 -33.30
CA LYS A 99 2.95 -1.53 -34.44
C LYS A 99 1.50 -1.93 -34.13
N MET A 100 1.16 -2.05 -32.86
CA MET A 100 -0.15 -2.48 -32.36
C MET A 100 -0.60 -1.56 -31.24
N SER A 101 -1.91 -1.50 -30.97
CA SER A 101 -2.40 -0.74 -29.82
C SER A 101 -1.82 -1.36 -28.53
N PRO A 102 -1.36 -0.57 -27.55
CA PRO A 102 -0.77 -1.08 -26.30
C PRO A 102 -1.65 -2.12 -25.59
N GLY A 103 -2.98 -2.00 -25.68
CA GLY A 103 -3.90 -3.00 -25.14
C GLY A 103 -3.78 -4.39 -25.80
N VAL A 104 -3.57 -4.45 -27.12
CA VAL A 104 -3.35 -5.70 -27.86
C VAL A 104 -1.99 -6.30 -27.50
N VAL A 105 -0.94 -5.47 -27.37
CA VAL A 105 0.40 -5.94 -27.00
C VAL A 105 0.45 -6.53 -25.59
N ILE A 106 -0.23 -5.87 -24.63
CA ILE A 106 -0.31 -6.36 -23.24
C ILE A 106 -1.14 -7.63 -23.19
N HIS A 107 -2.26 -7.69 -23.90
CA HIS A 107 -3.10 -8.88 -23.97
C HIS A 107 -2.34 -10.09 -24.56
N ASP A 108 -1.64 -9.91 -25.68
CA ASP A 108 -0.85 -10.98 -26.31
C ASP A 108 0.30 -11.44 -25.43
N ALA A 109 0.97 -10.53 -24.72
CA ALA A 109 2.02 -10.86 -23.78
C ALA A 109 1.51 -11.67 -22.58
N ILE A 110 0.32 -11.35 -22.06
CA ILE A 110 -0.34 -12.09 -20.98
C ILE A 110 -0.75 -13.49 -21.49
N MET A 111 -1.31 -13.58 -22.70
CA MET A 111 -1.71 -14.86 -23.28
C MET A 111 -0.52 -15.78 -23.59
N ASP A 112 0.59 -15.24 -24.11
CA ASP A 112 1.83 -16.02 -24.35
C ASP A 112 2.44 -16.49 -23.01
N ALA A 113 2.50 -15.63 -21.99
CA ALA A 113 2.95 -16.00 -20.65
C ALA A 113 2.12 -17.16 -20.08
N ARG A 114 0.79 -17.06 -20.22
CA ARG A 114 -0.16 -18.07 -19.76
C ARG A 114 -0.01 -19.39 -20.51
N GLY A 115 0.15 -19.35 -21.83
CA GLY A 115 0.39 -20.54 -22.65
C GLY A 115 1.68 -21.26 -22.26
N ARG A 116 2.77 -20.52 -22.05
CA ARG A 116 4.05 -21.09 -21.58
C ARG A 116 3.93 -21.70 -20.20
N PHE A 117 3.24 -21.03 -19.28
CA PHE A 117 3.02 -21.55 -17.93
C PHE A 117 2.18 -22.83 -17.94
N GLN A 118 1.08 -22.87 -18.71
CA GLN A 118 0.28 -24.08 -18.90
C GLN A 118 1.08 -25.22 -19.57
N THR A 119 2.00 -24.90 -20.47
CA THR A 119 2.91 -25.90 -21.07
C THR A 119 3.85 -26.49 -20.03
N VAL A 120 4.39 -25.67 -19.13
CA VAL A 120 5.23 -26.15 -18.01
C VAL A 120 4.42 -27.03 -17.05
N LEU A 121 3.19 -26.64 -16.71
CA LEU A 121 2.30 -27.41 -15.85
C LEU A 121 1.88 -28.75 -16.46
N SER A 122 1.69 -28.82 -17.77
CA SER A 122 1.24 -30.03 -18.47
C SER A 122 2.37 -30.99 -18.84
N THR A 123 3.56 -30.47 -19.19
CA THR A 123 4.68 -31.30 -19.67
C THR A 123 5.74 -31.62 -18.61
N GLY A 124 5.83 -30.84 -17.54
CA GLY A 124 6.78 -31.05 -16.44
C GLY A 124 8.27 -30.96 -16.82
N VAL A 125 8.62 -30.61 -18.08
CA VAL A 125 9.99 -30.57 -18.57
C VAL A 125 10.26 -29.24 -19.26
N LEU A 126 11.19 -28.46 -18.70
CA LEU A 126 11.79 -27.31 -19.40
C LEU A 126 12.80 -27.84 -20.42
N SER A 127 12.38 -27.95 -21.68
CA SER A 127 13.30 -28.30 -22.78
C SER A 127 14.30 -27.16 -22.99
N ASN A 128 15.57 -27.40 -22.62
CA ASN A 128 16.66 -26.44 -22.77
C ASN A 128 17.92 -27.15 -23.25
N ASN A 129 18.10 -27.26 -24.57
CA ASN A 129 19.31 -27.80 -25.21
C ASN A 129 20.36 -26.72 -25.52
N ASN A 130 20.52 -25.72 -24.66
CA ASN A 130 21.59 -24.72 -24.78
C ASN A 130 22.42 -24.72 -23.50
N THR A 131 23.54 -25.45 -23.52
CA THR A 131 24.55 -25.42 -22.46
C THR A 131 25.26 -24.06 -22.49
N PRO A 132 25.18 -23.24 -21.42
CA PRO A 132 25.84 -21.95 -21.40
C PRO A 132 27.34 -22.13 -21.13
N ARG A 133 28.18 -21.57 -22.01
CA ARG A 133 29.61 -21.34 -21.77
C ARG A 133 29.82 -20.66 -20.41
N GLU A 134 30.77 -21.15 -19.64
CA GLU A 134 31.15 -20.63 -18.32
C GLU A 134 31.86 -19.27 -18.44
N GLY A 135 31.09 -18.22 -18.69
CA GLY A 135 31.49 -16.81 -18.52
C GLY A 135 31.21 -16.28 -17.11
N PRO A 136 31.65 -15.06 -16.78
CA PRO A 136 32.06 -14.62 -15.44
C PRO A 136 30.90 -14.64 -14.42
N ARG A 137 30.85 -15.69 -13.58
CA ARG A 137 29.81 -15.89 -12.55
C ARG A 137 29.88 -14.89 -11.39
N MET A 138 31.08 -14.44 -11.03
CA MET A 138 31.32 -13.63 -9.82
C MET A 138 30.62 -12.27 -9.86
N ALA A 139 30.61 -11.63 -11.02
CA ALA A 139 30.13 -10.27 -11.14
C ALA A 139 28.58 -10.22 -11.21
N SER A 140 27.94 -11.29 -11.70
CA SER A 140 26.49 -11.46 -11.63
C SER A 140 25.99 -11.56 -10.19
N GLN A 141 26.76 -12.18 -9.29
CA GLN A 141 26.38 -12.33 -7.89
C GLN A 141 26.38 -10.97 -7.16
N ALA A 142 27.39 -10.13 -7.40
CA ALA A 142 27.50 -8.83 -6.75
C ALA A 142 26.36 -7.84 -7.08
N LEU A 143 25.69 -7.99 -8.23
CA LEU A 143 24.48 -7.22 -8.56
C LEU A 143 23.24 -7.79 -7.88
N VAL A 144 23.14 -9.13 -7.78
CA VAL A 144 22.07 -9.81 -7.05
C VAL A 144 22.10 -9.45 -5.56
N ASP A 145 23.29 -9.36 -4.96
CA ASP A 145 23.43 -9.01 -3.54
C ASP A 145 23.00 -7.56 -3.26
N LEU A 146 23.28 -6.63 -4.19
CA LEU A 146 22.87 -5.21 -4.08
C LEU A 146 21.35 -5.04 -4.23
N ASP A 147 20.73 -5.80 -5.12
CA ASP A 147 19.27 -5.81 -5.29
C ASP A 147 18.56 -6.41 -4.07
N ALA A 148 19.13 -7.49 -3.50
CA ALA A 148 18.64 -8.09 -2.25
C ALA A 148 18.69 -7.11 -1.07
N ASP A 149 19.80 -6.36 -0.93
CA ASP A 149 19.93 -5.32 0.10
C ASP A 149 18.88 -4.20 -0.09
N LEU A 150 18.66 -3.74 -1.32
CA LEU A 150 17.62 -2.74 -1.60
C LEU A 150 16.22 -3.26 -1.26
N ALA A 151 15.91 -4.52 -1.59
CA ALA A 151 14.64 -5.15 -1.27
C ALA A 151 14.42 -5.25 0.25
N GLU A 152 15.45 -5.62 1.01
CA GLU A 152 15.40 -5.66 2.47
C GLU A 152 15.13 -4.27 3.07
N TRP A 153 15.83 -3.24 2.58
CA TRP A 153 15.60 -1.85 3.01
C TRP A 153 14.19 -1.37 2.73
N ARG A 154 13.66 -1.65 1.52
CA ARG A 154 12.27 -1.34 1.15
C ARG A 154 11.28 -2.00 2.09
N TYR A 155 11.50 -3.27 2.43
CA TYR A 155 10.65 -4.00 3.36
C TYR A 155 10.67 -3.37 4.76
N ARG A 156 11.86 -3.10 5.30
CA ARG A 156 12.02 -2.51 6.65
C ARG A 156 11.40 -1.12 6.75
N ILE A 157 11.66 -0.24 5.78
CA ILE A 157 11.08 1.10 5.73
C ILE A 157 9.56 1.03 5.54
N GLY A 158 9.07 0.12 4.69
CA GLY A 158 7.63 -0.09 4.50
C GLY A 158 6.92 -0.49 5.80
N LEU A 159 7.50 -1.41 6.57
CA LEU A 159 6.95 -1.83 7.87
C LEU A 159 6.95 -0.68 8.89
N GLU A 160 8.03 0.10 8.95
CA GLU A 160 8.13 1.22 9.87
C GLU A 160 7.17 2.36 9.50
N ARG A 161 7.01 2.63 8.19
CA ARG A 161 6.00 3.58 7.68
C ARG A 161 4.59 3.13 8.08
N GLN A 162 4.27 1.85 7.92
CA GLN A 162 2.99 1.31 8.33
C GLN A 162 2.73 1.53 9.82
N ARG A 163 3.71 1.25 10.68
CA ARG A 163 3.58 1.48 12.13
C ARG A 163 3.35 2.95 12.46
N ALA A 164 4.07 3.87 11.81
CA ALA A 164 3.88 5.30 12.01
C ALA A 164 2.48 5.76 11.59
N GLN A 165 1.94 5.18 10.50
CA GLN A 165 0.58 5.45 10.03
C GLN A 165 -0.48 4.92 11.00
N GLU A 166 -0.32 3.70 11.50
CA GLU A 166 -1.21 3.13 12.51
C GLU A 166 -1.20 3.94 13.81
N GLU A 167 -0.05 4.46 14.21
CA GLU A 167 0.06 5.32 15.39
C GLU A 167 -0.63 6.69 15.17
N LEU A 168 -0.57 7.23 13.96
CA LEU A 168 -1.28 8.45 13.57
C LEU A 168 -2.81 8.28 13.72
N GLU A 169 -3.33 7.16 13.25
CA GLU A 169 -4.76 6.82 13.34
C GLU A 169 -5.19 6.63 14.80
N LYS A 170 -4.42 5.84 15.56
CA LYS A 170 -4.67 5.62 17.00
C LYS A 170 -4.63 6.92 17.80
N GLU A 171 -3.74 7.85 17.46
CA GLU A 171 -3.67 9.15 18.14
C GLU A 171 -4.94 9.97 17.91
N GLY A 172 -5.50 9.95 16.70
CA GLY A 172 -6.78 10.58 16.40
C GLY A 172 -7.94 9.99 17.21
N GLU A 173 -7.99 8.66 17.31
CA GLU A 173 -8.99 7.97 18.13
C GLU A 173 -8.85 8.25 19.63
N ARG A 174 -7.61 8.24 20.15
CA ARG A 174 -7.30 8.59 21.54
C ARG A 174 -7.72 10.02 21.85
N PHE A 175 -7.38 10.97 20.98
CA PHE A 175 -7.76 12.37 21.15
C PHE A 175 -9.27 12.54 21.23
N SER A 176 -10.02 11.99 20.27
CA SER A 176 -11.49 12.07 20.24
C SER A 176 -12.14 11.47 21.49
N THR A 177 -11.65 10.29 21.90
CA THR A 177 -12.16 9.57 23.07
C THR A 177 -11.89 10.33 24.37
N GLU A 178 -10.66 10.78 24.59
CA GLU A 178 -10.30 11.51 25.80
C GLU A 178 -10.95 12.90 25.85
N TRP A 179 -11.08 13.58 24.71
CA TRP A 179 -11.80 14.85 24.62
C TRP A 179 -13.27 14.68 25.01
N SER A 180 -13.94 13.65 24.48
CA SER A 180 -15.34 13.34 24.83
C SER A 180 -15.52 13.06 26.32
N LYS A 181 -14.61 12.28 26.93
CA LYS A 181 -14.61 12.03 28.39
C LYS A 181 -14.42 13.32 29.18
N TYR A 182 -13.49 14.17 28.77
CA TYR A 182 -13.20 15.46 29.41
C TYR A 182 -14.42 16.40 29.35
N GLU A 183 -15.03 16.54 28.17
CA GLU A 183 -16.23 17.34 27.96
C GLU A 183 -17.40 16.83 28.82
N ALA A 184 -17.65 15.52 28.84
CA ALA A 184 -18.70 14.91 29.65
C ALA A 184 -18.48 15.14 31.16
N LYS A 185 -17.23 14.98 31.63
CA LYS A 185 -16.86 15.23 33.03
C LYS A 185 -17.13 16.68 33.43
N LEU A 186 -16.64 17.62 32.63
CA LEU A 186 -16.83 19.02 32.91
C LEU A 186 -18.30 19.44 32.82
N ARG A 187 -19.06 18.94 31.84
CA ARG A 187 -20.51 19.18 31.75
C ARG A 187 -21.21 18.69 33.02
N LYS A 188 -20.85 17.52 33.53
CA LYS A 188 -21.37 16.98 34.79
C LYS A 188 -21.03 17.88 35.98
N ASP A 189 -19.81 18.39 36.05
CA ASP A 189 -19.37 19.28 37.13
C ASP A 189 -20.09 20.64 37.08
N VAL A 190 -20.33 21.17 35.86
CA VAL A 190 -21.13 22.40 35.67
C VAL A 190 -22.58 22.21 36.08
N MET A 191 -23.20 21.07 35.75
CA MET A 191 -24.57 20.78 36.18
C MET A 191 -24.71 20.59 37.70
N LYS A 192 -23.61 20.24 38.39
CA LYS A 192 -23.56 20.14 39.86
C LYS A 192 -23.24 21.48 40.54
N SER A 193 -22.68 22.44 39.81
CA SER A 193 -22.32 23.73 40.36
C SER A 193 -23.56 24.52 40.77
N LYS A 194 -23.46 25.26 41.88
CA LYS A 194 -24.57 26.12 42.32
C LYS A 194 -24.81 27.21 41.27
N LEU A 195 -26.09 27.46 40.98
CA LEU A 195 -26.49 28.62 40.21
C LEU A 195 -26.09 29.90 40.94
N ALA A 196 -25.71 30.92 40.17
CA ALA A 196 -25.52 32.25 40.74
C ALA A 196 -26.87 32.77 41.29
N PRO A 197 -26.86 33.60 42.35
CA PRO A 197 -28.06 33.96 43.11
C PRO A 197 -29.14 34.66 42.29
N GLU A 198 -28.78 35.25 41.16
CA GLU A 198 -29.69 35.90 40.22
C GLU A 198 -30.45 34.95 39.30
N TRP A 199 -30.15 33.65 39.33
CA TRP A 199 -30.79 32.64 38.48
C TRP A 199 -31.68 31.72 39.30
N ILE A 200 -32.95 31.66 38.91
CA ILE A 200 -33.96 30.81 39.57
C ILE A 200 -34.37 29.70 38.61
N PRO A 201 -34.25 28.42 38.98
CA PRO A 201 -34.80 27.33 38.20
C PRO A 201 -36.33 27.32 38.31
N GLN A 202 -37.01 27.22 37.17
CA GLN A 202 -38.46 27.11 37.06
C GLN A 202 -38.81 25.88 36.22
N MET A 203 -39.98 25.31 36.47
CA MET A 203 -40.50 24.15 35.74
C MET A 203 -41.84 24.54 35.12
N ASP A 204 -42.00 24.32 33.82
CA ASP A 204 -43.26 24.54 33.14
C ASP A 204 -44.21 23.40 33.51
N GLN A 205 -45.37 23.74 34.07
CA GLN A 205 -46.34 22.75 34.51
C GLN A 205 -47.02 22.02 33.35
N VAL A 206 -47.05 22.64 32.17
CA VAL A 206 -47.71 22.07 30.98
C VAL A 206 -46.76 21.15 30.22
N SER A 207 -45.58 21.66 29.86
CA SER A 207 -44.61 20.88 29.09
C SER A 207 -43.73 19.96 29.95
N GLY A 208 -43.60 20.24 31.25
CA GLY A 208 -42.62 19.59 32.12
C GLY A 208 -41.18 20.01 31.87
N GLU A 209 -40.93 20.95 30.95
CA GLU A 209 -39.57 21.43 30.69
C GLU A 209 -39.06 22.34 31.81
N GLN A 210 -37.77 22.20 32.14
CA GLN A 210 -37.09 23.09 33.07
C GLN A 210 -36.49 24.29 32.32
N TYR A 211 -36.66 25.49 32.86
CA TYR A 211 -36.04 26.71 32.37
C TYR A 211 -35.46 27.53 33.53
N PHE A 212 -34.60 28.49 33.23
CA PHE A 212 -33.92 29.33 34.21
C PHE A 212 -34.29 30.78 33.96
N LEU A 213 -34.82 31.46 34.99
CA LEU A 213 -35.19 32.87 34.95
C LEU A 213 -34.09 33.71 35.60
N SER A 214 -33.61 34.72 34.88
CA SER A 214 -32.73 35.75 35.45
C SER A 214 -33.56 36.81 36.14
N THR A 215 -33.38 36.98 37.45
CA THR A 215 -34.04 38.04 38.23
C THR A 215 -33.53 39.43 37.89
N LYS A 216 -32.27 39.52 37.42
CA LYS A 216 -31.64 40.79 37.04
C LYS A 216 -32.19 41.35 35.73
N THR A 217 -32.42 40.49 34.73
CA THR A 217 -32.83 40.93 33.38
C THR A 217 -34.24 40.52 32.98
N GLY A 218 -34.92 39.70 33.78
CA GLY A 218 -36.23 39.12 33.46
C GLY A 218 -36.21 38.13 32.28
N ARG A 219 -35.03 37.65 31.86
CA ARG A 219 -34.89 36.74 30.71
C ARG A 219 -34.98 35.29 31.14
N THR A 220 -35.65 34.46 30.35
CA THR A 220 -35.69 33.01 30.52
C THR A 220 -34.76 32.33 29.52
N VAL A 221 -34.09 31.27 29.97
CA VAL A 221 -33.24 30.42 29.12
C VAL A 221 -33.53 28.95 29.41
N LYS A 222 -33.55 28.12 28.36
CA LYS A 222 -33.71 26.66 28.51
C LYS A 222 -32.44 25.98 28.99
N GLU A 223 -31.28 26.48 28.59
CA GLU A 223 -29.99 25.93 28.99
C GLU A 223 -29.56 26.42 30.37
N HIS A 224 -28.85 25.59 31.12
CA HIS A 224 -28.29 25.95 32.42
C HIS A 224 -27.34 27.17 32.26
N PRO A 225 -27.52 28.28 33.00
CA PRO A 225 -26.72 29.50 32.83
C PRO A 225 -25.21 29.28 32.89
N ASN A 226 -24.73 28.42 33.80
CA ASN A 226 -23.31 28.10 33.88
C ASN A 226 -22.78 27.36 32.64
N LEU A 227 -23.64 26.69 31.85
CA LEU A 227 -23.24 26.06 30.58
C LEU A 227 -22.85 27.09 29.52
N LEU A 228 -23.43 28.30 29.55
CA LEU A 228 -23.12 29.33 28.54
C LEU A 228 -21.68 29.84 28.68
N LEU A 229 -21.27 30.17 29.90
CA LEU A 229 -19.89 30.53 30.22
C LEU A 229 -18.94 29.36 29.94
N PHE A 230 -19.40 28.16 30.26
CA PHE A 230 -18.64 26.94 30.07
C PHE A 230 -18.40 26.58 28.60
N LYS A 231 -19.37 26.79 27.70
CA LYS A 231 -19.20 26.59 26.25
C LYS A 231 -18.02 27.41 25.71
N GLN A 232 -17.87 28.65 26.16
CA GLN A 232 -16.73 29.50 25.76
C GLN A 232 -15.39 28.95 26.29
N LEU A 233 -15.38 28.43 27.52
CA LEU A 233 -14.20 27.82 28.11
C LEU A 233 -13.81 26.53 27.38
N ILE A 234 -14.77 25.63 27.12
CA ILE A 234 -14.56 24.42 26.31
C ILE A 234 -13.96 24.80 24.96
N ALA A 235 -14.57 25.75 24.25
CA ALA A 235 -14.09 26.14 22.92
C ALA A 235 -12.62 26.59 22.96
N LYS A 236 -12.24 27.41 23.95
CA LYS A 236 -10.85 27.82 24.14
C LYS A 236 -9.92 26.66 24.48
N GLN A 237 -10.34 25.73 25.33
CA GLN A 237 -9.54 24.56 25.68
C GLN A 237 -9.42 23.60 24.50
N ARG A 238 -10.45 23.50 23.67
CA ARG A 238 -10.48 22.66 22.47
C ARG A 238 -9.44 23.12 21.47
N VAL A 239 -9.40 24.43 21.18
CA VAL A 239 -8.39 25.01 20.29
C VAL A 239 -6.97 24.66 20.76
N ARG A 240 -6.69 24.81 22.07
CA ARG A 240 -5.37 24.46 22.62
C ARG A 240 -5.06 22.97 22.52
N ALA A 241 -6.05 22.11 22.77
CA ALA A 241 -5.90 20.67 22.66
C ALA A 241 -5.66 20.26 21.20
N GLU A 242 -6.39 20.86 20.26
CA GLU A 242 -6.22 20.67 18.82
C GLU A 242 -4.86 21.16 18.33
N GLU A 243 -4.37 22.30 18.80
CA GLU A 243 -3.01 22.79 18.50
C GLU A 243 -1.94 21.77 18.91
N LEU A 244 -2.03 21.22 20.13
CA LEU A 244 -1.09 20.20 20.61
C LEU A 244 -1.21 18.90 19.81
N PHE A 245 -2.43 18.48 19.47
CA PHE A 245 -2.69 17.32 18.62
C PHE A 245 -2.08 17.50 17.22
N LEU A 246 -2.24 18.66 16.60
CA LEU A 246 -1.67 18.98 15.29
C LEU A 246 -0.13 18.97 15.31
N VAL A 247 0.49 19.46 16.38
CA VAL A 247 1.95 19.38 16.55
C VAL A 247 2.41 17.91 16.58
N GLN A 248 1.69 17.05 17.30
CA GLN A 248 2.03 15.63 17.36
C GLN A 248 1.80 14.93 16.01
N GLN A 249 0.70 15.26 15.33
CA GLN A 249 0.39 14.76 14.00
C GLN A 249 1.46 15.15 12.98
N SER A 250 1.90 16.41 13.00
CA SER A 250 2.99 16.92 12.15
C SER A 250 4.27 16.14 12.37
N ARG A 251 4.66 15.86 13.62
CA ARG A 251 5.88 15.09 13.92
C ARG A 251 5.86 13.68 13.32
N LEU A 252 4.72 13.00 13.38
CA LEU A 252 4.56 11.68 12.80
C LEU A 252 4.61 11.73 11.26
N GLN A 253 3.99 12.75 10.65
CA GLN A 253 4.07 12.98 9.20
C GLN A 253 5.50 13.30 8.75
N ASP A 254 6.20 14.17 9.47
CA ASP A 254 7.61 14.51 9.22
C ASP A 254 8.50 13.26 9.33
N TYR A 255 8.22 12.37 10.30
CA TYR A 255 8.92 11.10 10.42
C TYR A 255 8.67 10.19 9.20
N ILE A 256 7.44 10.10 8.70
CA ILE A 256 7.13 9.35 7.47
C ILE A 256 7.90 9.93 6.28
N ILE A 257 7.89 11.26 6.09
CA ILE A 257 8.64 11.93 5.02
C ILE A 257 10.14 11.64 5.14
N HIS A 258 10.66 11.62 6.37
CA HIS A 258 12.05 11.27 6.64
C HIS A 258 12.38 9.82 6.25
N LEU A 259 11.51 8.85 6.57
CA LEU A 259 11.66 7.46 6.15
C LEU A 259 11.73 7.34 4.62
N ASP A 260 10.90 8.10 3.91
CA ASP A 260 10.83 8.09 2.44
C ASP A 260 12.11 8.68 1.82
N SER A 261 12.60 9.77 2.41
CA SER A 261 13.86 10.40 2.03
C SER A 261 15.04 9.43 2.22
N ARG A 262 15.09 8.72 3.35
CA ARG A 262 16.13 7.70 3.60
C ARG A 262 16.08 6.54 2.61
N LEU A 263 14.87 6.08 2.24
CA LEU A 263 14.73 5.03 1.23
C LEU A 263 15.25 5.51 -0.13
N HIS A 264 14.94 6.76 -0.49
CA HIS A 264 15.40 7.36 -1.73
C HIS A 264 16.93 7.48 -1.77
N GLU A 265 17.54 8.03 -0.71
CA GLU A 265 19.00 8.14 -0.57
C GLU A 265 19.68 6.77 -0.73
N ARG A 266 19.18 5.75 -0.01
CA ARG A 266 19.73 4.39 -0.10
C ARG A 266 19.61 3.81 -1.51
N THR A 267 18.48 4.06 -2.18
CA THR A 267 18.28 3.63 -3.57
C THR A 267 19.31 4.28 -4.49
N GLN A 268 19.59 5.58 -4.32
CA GLN A 268 20.60 6.29 -5.11
C GLN A 268 22.02 5.78 -4.86
N GLU A 269 22.37 5.46 -3.61
CA GLU A 269 23.66 4.85 -3.27
C GLU A 269 23.86 3.51 -3.96
N ILE A 270 22.86 2.63 -3.90
CA ILE A 270 22.92 1.31 -4.51
C ILE A 270 23.05 1.42 -6.03
N LEU A 271 22.27 2.31 -6.68
CA LEU A 271 22.38 2.55 -8.12
C LEU A 271 23.76 3.05 -8.52
N LYS A 272 24.35 3.98 -7.77
CA LYS A 272 25.72 4.46 -8.02
C LYS A 272 26.74 3.32 -7.91
N GLU A 273 26.60 2.45 -6.92
CA GLU A 273 27.51 1.31 -6.75
C GLU A 273 27.33 0.26 -7.85
N MET A 274 26.09 0.00 -8.30
CA MET A 274 25.84 -0.86 -9.46
C MET A 274 26.52 -0.31 -10.71
N VAL A 275 26.38 0.99 -10.98
CA VAL A 275 27.02 1.67 -12.11
C VAL A 275 28.53 1.58 -12.02
N ARG A 276 29.12 1.83 -10.83
CA ARG A 276 30.57 1.71 -10.60
C ARG A 276 31.08 0.30 -10.89
N LYS A 277 30.39 -0.73 -10.38
CA LYS A 277 30.72 -2.15 -10.62
C LYS A 277 30.54 -2.57 -12.08
N MET A 278 29.64 -1.94 -12.84
CA MET A 278 29.50 -2.19 -14.27
C MET A 278 30.64 -1.55 -15.08
N HIS A 279 31.03 -0.32 -14.76
CA HIS A 279 32.14 0.37 -15.44
C HIS A 279 33.48 -0.33 -15.26
N LEU A 280 33.76 -0.86 -14.06
CA LEU A 280 34.97 -1.63 -13.81
C LEU A 280 35.10 -2.85 -14.73
N ARG A 281 33.99 -3.42 -15.23
CA ARG A 281 34.04 -4.55 -16.17
C ARG A 281 34.31 -4.18 -17.62
N VAL A 282 34.03 -2.94 -18.01
CA VAL A 282 34.24 -2.50 -19.41
C VAL A 282 35.73 -2.26 -19.68
N ASN A 283 36.51 -2.02 -18.61
CA ASN A 283 37.94 -1.73 -18.69
C ASN A 283 38.86 -2.94 -18.44
N ASP A 284 38.29 -4.10 -18.09
CA ASP A 284 38.98 -5.38 -17.91
C ASP A 284 38.77 -6.29 -19.14
#